data_AF-A0A352LXU0-F1
#
_entry.id   AF-A0A352LXU0-F1
#
_cell.length_a   1.000
_cell.length_b   1.000
_cell.length_c   1.000
_cell.angle_alpha   90.00
_cell.angle_beta   90.00
_cell.angle_gamma   90.00
#
_symmetry.space_group_name_H-M   'P 1'
#
loop_
_entity.id
_entity.type
_entity.pdbx_description
1 polymer ?
#
loop_
_entity_poly.entity_id
_entity_poly.type
_entity_poly.pdbx_seq_one_letter_code
_entity_poly.pdbx_strand_id
1 'polypeptide(L)'
;MLKIFYDHLVIREDVITALDAFSLDPLEKEELVRLVDSHLHHHILNVILNHLPKDKHPEFMNLFIKTPHDRKLLDYLKTHISIDIESQITTHAVKVKKEILEDIRKSRRSK
;
A
#
# COMPACT_ATOMS: atom_id res chain seq x y z
N MET A 1 11.13 7.84 2.00
CA MET A 1 9.70 7.52 2.13
C MET A 1 9.20 7.85 3.53
N LEU A 2 7.97 8.38 3.64
CA LEU A 2 7.31 8.53 4.93
C LEU A 2 6.87 7.13 5.39
N LYS A 3 7.29 6.73 6.58
CA LYS A 3 6.72 5.55 7.25
C LYS A 3 5.19 5.73 7.30
N ILE A 4 4.36 4.72 7.13
CA ILE A 4 2.92 4.87 7.36
C ILE A 4 2.49 3.85 8.40
N PHE A 5 1.39 4.13 9.12
CA PHE A 5 0.90 3.25 10.17
C PHE A 5 0.73 1.79 9.71
N TYR A 6 0.41 1.55 8.43
CA TYR A 6 0.27 0.22 7.84
C TYR A 6 1.51 -0.33 7.13
N ASP A 7 2.67 0.34 7.17
CA ASP A 7 3.86 -0.14 6.45
C ASP A 7 4.27 -1.55 6.87
N HIS A 8 4.04 -1.90 8.13
CA HIS A 8 4.31 -3.24 8.66
C HIS A 8 3.40 -4.34 8.09
N LEU A 9 2.26 -3.96 7.49
CA LEU A 9 1.31 -4.89 6.85
C LEU A 9 1.65 -5.11 5.36
N VAL A 10 2.46 -4.23 4.76
CA VAL A 10 2.71 -4.19 3.32
C VAL A 10 4.16 -4.58 3.05
N ILE A 11 4.40 -5.86 2.76
CA ILE A 11 5.73 -6.38 2.44
C ILE A 11 6.05 -6.12 0.96
N ARG A 12 7.06 -5.28 0.70
CA ARG A 12 7.45 -4.79 -0.64
C ARG A 12 8.72 -5.43 -1.21
N GLU A 13 9.42 -6.22 -0.40
CA GLU A 13 10.72 -6.82 -0.72
C GLU A 13 10.67 -7.62 -2.04
N ASP A 14 9.60 -8.39 -2.25
CA ASP A 14 9.42 -9.17 -3.49
C ASP A 14 9.44 -8.32 -4.76
N VAL A 15 8.91 -7.09 -4.71
CA VAL A 15 8.88 -6.19 -5.87
C VAL A 15 10.27 -5.64 -6.16
N ILE A 16 11.00 -5.25 -5.12
CA ILE A 16 12.38 -4.77 -5.25
C ILE A 16 13.24 -5.86 -5.87
N THR A 17 13.14 -7.09 -5.36
CA THR A 17 13.86 -8.25 -5.92
C THR A 17 13.43 -8.55 -7.36
N ALA A 18 12.17 -8.39 -7.70
CA ALA A 18 11.70 -8.57 -9.08
C ALA A 18 12.25 -7.50 -10.02
N LEU A 19 12.36 -6.24 -9.57
CA LEU A 19 12.96 -5.14 -10.33
C LEU A 19 14.47 -5.29 -10.47
N ASP A 20 15.15 -5.86 -9.47
CA ASP A 20 16.60 -6.19 -9.55
C ASP A 20 16.94 -7.20 -10.65
N ALA A 21 15.96 -8.00 -11.08
CA ALA A 21 16.15 -8.89 -12.23
C ALA A 21 16.20 -8.12 -13.58
N PHE A 22 15.87 -6.84 -13.59
CA PHE A 22 16.03 -5.96 -14.74
C PHE A 22 17.32 -5.16 -14.56
N SER A 23 18.13 -5.07 -15.60
CA SER A 23 19.31 -4.19 -15.63
C SER A 23 18.90 -2.72 -15.78
N LEU A 24 18.16 -2.21 -14.81
CA LEU A 24 17.69 -0.83 -14.74
C LEU A 24 18.78 0.07 -14.13
N ASP A 25 18.80 1.33 -14.54
CA ASP A 25 19.58 2.34 -13.84
C ASP A 25 19.02 2.55 -12.42
N PRO A 26 19.86 2.91 -11.42
CA PRO A 26 19.39 3.19 -10.06
C PRO A 26 18.25 4.22 -9.99
N LEU A 27 18.26 5.24 -10.85
CA LEU A 27 17.21 6.25 -10.91
C LEU A 27 15.88 5.65 -11.41
N GLU A 28 15.93 4.89 -12.50
CA GLU A 28 14.76 4.22 -13.06
C GLU A 28 14.15 3.23 -12.06
N LYS A 29 15.01 2.48 -11.36
CA LYS A 29 14.58 1.57 -10.30
C LYS A 29 13.89 2.33 -9.17
N GLU A 30 14.45 3.45 -8.73
CA GLU A 30 13.85 4.27 -7.67
C GLU A 30 12.48 4.82 -8.08
N GLU A 31 12.35 5.30 -9.33
CA GLU A 31 11.08 5.79 -9.87
C GLU A 31 10.01 4.69 -9.90
N LEU A 32 10.37 3.48 -10.34
CA LEU A 32 9.45 2.34 -10.36
C LEU A 32 9.02 1.92 -8.95
N VAL A 33 9.95 1.91 -7.98
CA VAL A 33 9.62 1.64 -6.58
C VAL A 33 8.64 2.69 -6.04
N ARG A 34 8.90 3.98 -6.29
CA ARG A 34 7.99 5.07 -5.89
C ARG A 34 6.61 4.95 -6.52
N LEU A 35 6.54 4.52 -7.79
CA LEU A 35 5.28 4.28 -8.48
C LEU A 35 4.49 3.14 -7.83
N VAL A 36 5.16 2.03 -7.51
CA VAL A 36 4.56 0.89 -6.81
C VAL A 36 4.06 1.31 -5.42
N ASP A 37 4.85 2.10 -4.69
CA ASP A 37 4.47 2.61 -3.38
C ASP A 37 3.22 3.49 -3.44
N SER A 38 3.17 4.41 -4.41
CA SER A 38 2.00 5.26 -4.65
C SER A 38 0.76 4.44 -5.01
N HIS A 39 0.93 3.44 -5.88
CA HIS A 39 -0.15 2.54 -6.27
C HIS A 39 -0.69 1.75 -5.07
N LEU A 40 0.18 1.15 -4.26
CA LEU A 40 -0.21 0.45 -3.03
C LEU A 40 -0.90 1.39 -2.05
N HIS A 41 -0.35 2.59 -1.84
CA HIS A 41 -0.90 3.61 -0.96
C HIS A 41 -2.35 3.96 -1.31
N HIS A 42 -2.62 4.25 -2.59
CA HIS A 42 -3.98 4.56 -3.07
C HIS A 42 -4.94 3.37 -2.90
N HIS A 43 -4.49 2.16 -3.22
CA HIS A 43 -5.32 0.96 -3.05
C HIS A 43 -5.67 0.70 -1.58
N ILE A 44 -4.74 0.91 -0.65
CA ILE A 44 -4.98 0.72 0.78
C ILE A 44 -5.92 1.79 1.32
N LEU A 45 -5.73 3.06 0.93
CA LEU A 45 -6.67 4.12 1.29
C LEU A 45 -8.09 3.82 0.80
N ASN A 46 -8.23 3.31 -0.43
CA ASN A 46 -9.53 2.89 -0.95
C ASN A 46 -10.15 1.77 -0.10
N VAL A 47 -9.38 0.75 0.29
CA VAL A 47 -9.88 -0.31 1.19
C VAL A 47 -10.38 0.29 2.51
N ILE A 48 -9.61 1.20 3.10
CA ILE A 48 -9.99 1.84 4.36
C ILE A 48 -11.27 2.64 4.21
N LEU A 49 -11.34 3.55 3.23
CA LEU A 49 -12.49 4.42 3.03
C LEU A 49 -13.75 3.68 2.56
N ASN A 50 -13.60 2.52 1.91
CA ASN A 50 -14.74 1.68 1.54
C ASN A 50 -15.39 0.99 2.74
N HIS A 51 -14.61 0.67 3.78
CA HIS A 51 -15.11 -0.01 4.98
C HIS A 51 -15.41 0.96 6.13
N LEU A 52 -14.75 2.11 6.15
CA LEU A 52 -15.00 3.17 7.12
C LEU A 52 -16.33 3.87 6.77
N PRO A 53 -17.23 4.10 7.74
CA PRO A 53 -18.44 4.90 7.52
C PRO A 53 -18.11 6.30 6.97
N LYS A 54 -18.91 6.78 6.01
CA LYS A 54 -18.65 8.05 5.29
C LYS A 54 -18.59 9.27 6.20
N ASP A 55 -19.37 9.26 7.27
CA ASP A 55 -19.36 10.29 8.32
C ASP A 55 -18.03 10.37 9.08
N LYS A 56 -17.27 9.27 9.09
CA LYS A 56 -15.96 9.16 9.73
C LYS A 56 -14.77 9.44 8.80
N HIS A 57 -15.01 9.61 7.50
CA HIS A 57 -13.95 9.91 6.52
C HIS A 57 -13.20 11.21 6.83
N PRO A 58 -13.87 12.35 7.09
CA PRO A 58 -13.16 13.61 7.33
C PRO A 58 -12.30 13.57 8.60
N GLU A 59 -12.81 12.91 9.65
CA GLU A 59 -12.11 12.71 10.93
C GLU A 59 -10.84 11.87 10.72
N PHE A 60 -10.98 10.71 10.04
CA PHE A 60 -9.85 9.85 9.71
C PHE A 60 -8.81 10.56 8.85
N MET A 61 -9.21 11.27 7.80
CA MET A 61 -8.29 12.00 6.91
C MET A 61 -7.53 13.09 7.66
N ASN A 62 -8.17 13.81 8.58
CA ASN A 62 -7.51 14.80 9.42
C ASN A 62 -6.48 14.17 10.36
N LEU A 63 -6.80 13.03 10.97
CA LEU A 63 -5.85 12.27 11.80
C LEU A 63 -4.69 11.74 10.95
N PHE A 64 -4.98 11.22 9.76
CA PHE A 64 -3.98 10.68 8.84
C PHE A 64 -2.98 11.76 8.39
N ILE A 65 -3.45 12.95 8.01
CA ILE A 65 -2.58 14.06 7.59
C ILE A 65 -1.71 14.55 8.75
N LYS A 66 -2.25 14.61 9.97
CA LYS A 66 -1.53 15.08 11.16
C LYS A 66 -0.49 14.08 11.65
N THR A 67 -0.83 12.79 11.64
CA THR A 67 -0.01 11.74 12.24
C THR A 67 -0.01 10.47 11.38
N PRO A 68 0.55 10.50 10.15
CA PRO A 68 0.47 9.39 9.19
C PRO A 68 1.18 8.11 9.68
N HIS A 69 2.13 8.26 10.60
CA HIS A 69 2.90 7.18 11.20
C HIS A 69 2.23 6.53 12.42
N ASP A 70 1.19 7.16 12.98
CA ASP A 70 0.68 6.78 14.30
C ASP A 70 -0.17 5.50 14.22
N ARG A 71 0.19 4.51 15.03
CA ARG A 71 -0.54 3.24 15.14
C ARG A 71 -1.96 3.44 15.68
N LYS A 72 -2.22 4.54 16.39
CA LYS A 72 -3.58 4.90 16.83
C LYS A 72 -4.57 5.05 15.67
N LEU A 73 -4.08 5.33 14.46
CA LEU A 73 -4.93 5.32 13.26
C LEU A 73 -5.52 3.92 13.02
N LEU A 74 -4.74 2.86 13.24
CA LEU A 74 -5.21 1.50 13.08
C LEU A 74 -6.23 1.14 14.15
N ASP A 75 -6.01 1.57 15.40
CA ASP A 75 -6.97 1.39 16.49
C ASP A 75 -8.29 2.11 16.19
N TYR A 76 -8.22 3.35 15.69
CA TYR A 76 -9.39 4.10 15.25
C TYR A 76 -10.18 3.36 14.15
N LEU A 77 -9.47 2.78 13.17
CA LEU A 77 -10.11 1.98 12.15
C LEU A 77 -10.79 0.74 12.74
N LYS A 78 -10.14 0.02 13.66
CA LYS A 78 -10.73 -1.14 14.34
C LYS A 78 -11.94 -0.80 15.20
N THR A 79 -12.01 0.39 15.78
CA THR A 79 -13.18 0.81 16.58
C THR A 79 -14.38 1.21 15.72
N HIS A 80 -14.15 1.63 14.47
CA HIS A 80 -15.19 2.11 13.57
C HIS A 80 -15.53 1.14 12.42
N ILE A 81 -14.73 0.10 12.22
CA ILE A 81 -14.92 -0.93 11.20
C ILE A 81 -15.16 -2.25 11.92
N SER A 82 -16.30 -2.88 11.64
CA SER A 82 -16.72 -4.14 12.30
C SER A 82 -15.94 -5.36 11.83
N ILE A 83 -15.29 -5.29 10.67
CA ILE A 83 -14.46 -6.35 10.11
C ILE A 83 -12.98 -6.15 10.45
N ASP A 84 -12.20 -7.22 10.34
CA ASP A 84 -10.75 -7.16 10.51
C ASP A 84 -10.08 -6.38 9.37
N ILE A 85 -9.92 -5.07 9.59
CA ILE A 85 -9.33 -4.14 8.61
C ILE A 85 -7.85 -4.45 8.35
N GLU A 86 -7.10 -5.01 9.31
CA GLU A 86 -5.70 -5.38 9.08
C GLU A 86 -5.60 -6.51 8.07
N SER A 87 -6.46 -7.53 8.23
CA SER A 87 -6.55 -8.63 7.29
C SER A 87 -7.01 -8.16 5.90
N GLN A 88 -7.96 -7.23 5.82
CA GLN A 88 -8.38 -6.63 4.55
C GLN A 88 -7.25 -5.86 3.86
N ILE A 89 -6.53 -5.01 4.59
CA ILE A 89 -5.38 -4.25 4.07
C ILE A 89 -4.31 -5.22 3.58
N THR A 90 -3.96 -6.23 4.37
CA THR A 90 -2.93 -7.22 4.04
C THR A 90 -3.30 -8.02 2.80
N THR A 91 -4.52 -8.56 2.77
CA THR A 91 -5.03 -9.36 1.64
C THR A 91 -5.04 -8.54 0.35
N HIS A 92 -5.53 -7.31 0.42
CA HIS A 92 -5.58 -6.43 -0.75
C HIS A 92 -4.20 -5.99 -1.21
N ALA A 93 -3.30 -5.67 -0.27
CA ALA A 93 -1.91 -5.35 -0.59
C ALA A 93 -1.19 -6.52 -1.28
N VAL A 94 -1.40 -7.75 -0.80
CA VAL A 94 -0.88 -8.96 -1.46
C VAL A 94 -1.44 -9.12 -2.87
N LYS A 95 -2.73 -8.89 -3.06
CA LYS A 95 -3.38 -8.94 -4.38
C LYS A 95 -2.79 -7.93 -5.35
N VAL A 96 -2.73 -6.66 -4.95
CA VAL A 96 -2.17 -5.57 -5.77
C VAL A 96 -0.69 -5.83 -6.08
N LYS A 97 0.08 -6.28 -5.08
CA LYS A 97 1.48 -6.68 -5.29
C LYS A 97 1.58 -7.80 -6.33
N LYS A 98 0.72 -8.81 -6.26
CA LYS A 98 0.72 -9.91 -7.23
C LYS A 98 0.42 -9.42 -8.64
N GLU A 99 -0.54 -8.51 -8.80
CA GLU A 99 -0.86 -7.88 -10.10
C GLU A 99 0.36 -7.13 -10.65
N ILE A 100 1.01 -6.29 -9.83
CA ILE A 100 2.24 -5.58 -10.20
C ILE A 100 3.36 -6.55 -10.60
N LEU A 101 3.58 -7.62 -9.83
CA LEU A 101 4.60 -8.62 -10.13
C LEU A 101 4.32 -9.36 -11.45
N GLU A 102 3.05 -9.68 -11.73
CA GLU A 102 2.66 -10.28 -13.01
C GLU A 102 2.90 -9.34 -14.17
N ASP A 103 2.62 -8.05 -14.02
CA ASP A 103 2.83 -7.07 -15.07
C ASP A 103 4.32 -6.81 -15.33
N ILE A 104 5.14 -6.77 -14.27
CA ILE A 104 6.60 -6.77 -14.37
C ILE A 104 7.07 -8.02 -15.14
N ARG A 105 6.60 -9.22 -14.78
CA ARG A 105 6.97 -10.49 -15.45
C ARG A 105 6.56 -10.52 -16.93
N LYS A 106 5.36 -10.03 -17.27
CA LYS A 106 4.90 -9.92 -18.67
C LYS A 106 5.79 -8.97 -19.47
N SER A 107 6.16 -7.84 -18.88
CA SER A 107 7.05 -6.85 -19.50
C SER A 107 8.41 -7.45 -19.82
N ARG A 108 8.90 -8.39 -19.00
CA ARG A 108 10.12 -9.17 -19.28
C ARG A 108 9.97 -10.15 -20.46
N ARG A 109 8.82 -10.79 -20.63
CA ARG A 109 8.57 -11.79 -21.70
C ARG A 109 8.32 -11.16 -23.07
N SER A 110 8.07 -9.86 -23.13
CA SER A 110 7.83 -9.10 -24.37
C SER A 110 9.13 -8.58 -25.02
N LYS A 111 10.30 -8.91 -24.47
CA LYS A 111 11.61 -8.74 -25.09
C LYS A 111 12.18 -10.11 -25.46
#